data_AF-A0A2V6BP62-F1
#
_entry.id   AF-A0A2V6BP62-F1
#
_cell.length_a   1.000
_cell.length_b   1.000
_cell.length_c   1.000
_cell.angle_alpha   90.00
_cell.angle_beta   90.00
_cell.angle_gamma   90.00
#
_symmetry.space_group_name_H-M   'P 1'
#
loop_
_entity.id
_entity.type
_entity.pdbx_description
1 polymer ?
#
loop_
_entity_poly.entity_id
_entity_poly.type
_entity_poly.pdbx_seq_one_letter_code
_entity_poly.pdbx_strand_id
1 'polypeptide(L)'
;MVSSTQQALAKGSQFGNVTRPARALIGWMPANEAELAQAQRQMNAVTAEHTERATRATASVAARAPGIDQSDLLTDIPEELAGHVQQLKAHSSFAPFSAEGWSFKMADLSKVCALQPIVFWDHAAERAQAALAEEVLTLAAITLPIPENVELPLQFDQIHNTWIIASRNPNLKLVGNFASPVGGHFGCGFLVAVQPSFVQVASYRNRYVLRDGYHRALGLLAKKVTKVPVLFREFGPFDPLGIGPGMLPDAAWLGERPPLLADYLSDDVSAEVQLPASQKMLVIQGLEMNPLG
;
A
#
# COMPACT_ATOMS: atom_id res chain seq x y z
N MET A 1 -26.50 -7.54 29.87
CA MET A 1 -26.57 -6.11 29.49
C MET A 1 -25.16 -5.64 29.19
N VAL A 2 -24.86 -5.28 27.94
CA VAL A 2 -23.51 -4.87 27.52
C VAL A 2 -23.25 -3.48 28.08
N SER A 3 -22.33 -3.38 29.03
CA SER A 3 -22.02 -2.16 29.76
C SER A 3 -21.47 -1.07 28.83
N SER A 4 -22.05 0.12 28.94
CA SER A 4 -21.71 1.37 28.22
C SER A 4 -20.24 1.79 28.31
N THR A 5 -19.42 1.11 29.12
CA THR A 5 -17.97 1.33 29.23
C THR A 5 -17.19 0.79 28.03
N GLN A 6 -17.72 -0.18 27.27
CA GLN A 6 -17.04 -0.71 26.06
C GLN A 6 -17.01 0.28 24.87
N GLN A 7 -17.82 1.34 24.89
CA GLN A 7 -17.82 2.37 23.85
C GLN A 7 -16.84 3.53 24.11
N ALA A 8 -16.27 3.64 25.32
CA ALA A 8 -15.43 4.79 25.69
C ALA A 8 -13.95 4.61 25.31
N LEU A 9 -13.44 3.37 25.30
CA LEU A 9 -12.03 3.08 24.95
C LEU A 9 -11.76 3.08 23.44
N ALA A 10 -12.80 3.18 22.61
CA ALA A 10 -12.69 3.36 21.16
C ALA A 10 -12.69 4.84 20.73
N LYS A 11 -12.73 5.80 21.66
CA LYS A 11 -12.52 7.21 21.31
C LYS A 11 -11.03 7.50 21.23
N GLY A 12 -10.48 7.32 20.04
CA GLY A 12 -9.16 7.84 19.61
C GLY A 12 -9.08 9.37 19.60
N SER A 13 -9.62 10.04 20.61
CA SER A 13 -9.85 11.49 20.67
C SER A 13 -8.61 12.33 21.01
N GLN A 14 -7.41 11.83 20.73
CA GLN A 14 -6.17 12.63 20.79
C GLN A 14 -5.24 12.42 19.59
N PHE A 15 -5.72 11.83 18.50
CA PHE A 15 -5.03 11.95 17.22
C PHE A 15 -5.68 13.12 16.48
N GLY A 16 -5.02 14.29 16.48
CA GLY A 16 -5.47 15.41 15.65
C GLY A 16 -5.68 14.94 14.21
N ASN A 17 -6.69 15.50 13.52
CA ASN A 17 -6.96 15.25 12.10
C ASN A 17 -5.80 15.78 11.25
N VAL A 18 -4.65 15.12 11.29
CA VAL A 18 -3.50 15.44 10.45
C VAL A 18 -3.86 14.99 9.04
N THR A 19 -4.06 15.94 8.14
CA THR A 19 -4.15 15.66 6.72
C THR A 19 -2.75 15.56 6.11
N ARG A 20 -2.61 14.76 5.06
CA ARG A 20 -1.37 14.58 4.31
C ARG A 20 -1.65 14.75 2.82
N PRO A 21 -0.69 15.29 2.05
CA PRO A 21 -0.83 15.41 0.62
C PRO A 21 -0.84 14.03 -0.04
N ALA A 22 -1.72 13.87 -1.02
CA ALA A 22 -1.84 12.67 -1.83
C ALA A 22 -2.16 13.03 -3.29
N ARG A 23 -1.92 12.08 -4.19
CA ARG A 23 -2.38 12.14 -5.58
C ARG A 23 -3.56 11.18 -5.75
N ALA A 24 -4.66 11.68 -6.30
CA ALA A 24 -5.91 10.95 -6.53
C ALA A 24 -6.21 10.84 -8.02
N LEU A 25 -6.46 9.62 -8.53
CA LEU A 25 -6.80 9.32 -9.93
C LEU A 25 -8.26 9.63 -10.23
N ILE A 26 -8.64 10.91 -10.08
CA ILE A 26 -10.03 11.38 -10.17
C ILE A 26 -10.72 11.09 -11.51
N GLY A 27 -9.97 10.87 -12.60
CA GLY A 27 -10.53 10.48 -13.90
C GLY A 27 -11.02 9.03 -14.00
N TRP A 28 -10.65 8.16 -13.04
CA TRP A 28 -11.08 6.75 -12.99
C TRP A 28 -11.94 6.42 -11.78
N MET A 29 -12.05 7.35 -10.83
CA MET A 29 -12.89 7.19 -9.65
C MET A 29 -14.37 7.40 -10.02
N PRO A 30 -15.31 6.75 -9.31
CA PRO A 30 -16.71 7.16 -9.33
C PRO A 30 -16.84 8.66 -8.99
N ALA A 31 -17.75 9.38 -9.67
CA ALA A 31 -17.83 10.84 -9.58
C ALA A 31 -17.93 11.36 -8.13
N ASN A 32 -18.80 10.76 -7.32
CA ASN A 32 -18.97 11.09 -5.91
C ASN A 32 -17.68 10.85 -5.09
N GLU A 33 -16.93 9.79 -5.38
CA GLU A 33 -15.67 9.52 -4.70
C GLU A 33 -14.57 10.49 -5.11
N ALA A 34 -14.52 10.88 -6.39
CA ALA A 34 -13.58 11.88 -6.90
C ALA A 34 -13.83 13.25 -6.27
N GLU A 35 -15.09 13.67 -6.16
CA GLU A 35 -15.50 14.90 -5.47
C GLU A 35 -15.13 14.86 -3.99
N LEU A 36 -15.46 13.76 -3.30
CA LEU A 36 -15.14 13.59 -1.88
C LEU A 36 -13.64 13.57 -1.62
N ALA A 37 -12.84 12.94 -2.49
CA ALA A 37 -11.39 12.93 -2.35
C ALA A 37 -10.81 14.36 -2.41
N GLN A 38 -11.32 15.19 -3.31
CA GLN A 38 -10.93 16.61 -3.41
C GLN A 38 -11.41 17.43 -2.22
N ALA A 39 -12.60 17.12 -1.70
CA ALA A 39 -13.19 17.75 -0.52
C ALA A 39 -12.65 17.20 0.82
N GLN A 40 -11.46 16.59 0.86
CA GLN A 40 -10.86 16.02 2.09
C GLN A 40 -11.75 15.00 2.83
N ARG A 41 -12.59 14.28 2.08
CA ARG A 41 -13.63 13.36 2.58
C ARG A 41 -14.74 14.03 3.40
N GLN A 42 -14.95 15.34 3.23
CA GLN A 42 -16.02 16.10 3.87
C GLN A 42 -17.14 16.39 2.87
N MET A 43 -18.29 15.71 3.02
CA MET A 43 -19.42 15.85 2.09
C MET A 43 -19.94 17.29 2.01
N ASN A 44 -19.95 18.02 3.13
CA ASN A 44 -20.35 19.42 3.20
C ASN A 44 -19.35 20.40 2.59
N ALA A 45 -18.14 19.93 2.22
CA ALA A 45 -17.11 20.74 1.57
C ALA A 45 -17.00 20.47 0.06
N VAL A 46 -17.90 19.66 -0.51
CA VAL A 46 -17.96 19.46 -1.97
C VAL A 46 -18.46 20.74 -2.64
N THR A 47 -17.74 21.20 -3.66
CA THR A 47 -18.05 22.41 -4.44
C THR A 47 -18.29 22.06 -5.90
N ALA A 48 -18.92 22.99 -6.65
CA ALA A 48 -19.07 22.85 -8.10
C ALA A 48 -17.72 22.68 -8.83
N GLU A 49 -16.65 23.30 -8.32
CA GLU A 49 -15.31 23.16 -8.87
C GLU A 49 -14.79 21.72 -8.79
N HIS A 50 -15.06 21.01 -7.67
CA HIS A 50 -14.68 19.60 -7.54
C HIS A 50 -15.40 18.72 -8.57
N THR A 51 -16.70 18.97 -8.78
CA THR A 51 -17.52 18.27 -9.79
C THR A 51 -17.03 18.55 -11.20
N GLU A 52 -16.77 19.82 -11.53
CA GLU A 52 -16.24 20.21 -12.84
C GLU A 52 -14.87 19.58 -13.11
N ARG A 53 -13.98 19.58 -12.11
CA ARG A 53 -12.64 18.98 -12.24
C ARG A 53 -12.72 17.47 -12.42
N ALA A 54 -13.56 16.76 -11.66
CA ALA A 54 -13.77 15.32 -11.84
C ALA A 54 -14.36 15.00 -13.22
N THR A 55 -15.30 15.82 -13.69
CA THR A 55 -15.91 15.69 -15.03
C THR A 55 -14.87 15.90 -16.14
N ARG A 56 -14.04 16.95 -16.05
CA ARG A 56 -12.94 17.20 -16.99
C ARG A 56 -11.95 16.04 -17.00
N ALA A 57 -11.54 15.55 -15.83
CA ALA A 57 -10.61 14.43 -15.72
C ALA A 57 -11.16 13.15 -16.37
N THR A 58 -12.44 12.85 -16.14
CA THR A 58 -13.12 11.71 -16.79
C THR A 58 -13.18 11.88 -18.30
N ALA A 59 -13.48 13.08 -18.80
CA ALA A 59 -13.47 13.39 -20.22
C ALA A 59 -12.07 13.25 -20.84
N SER A 60 -11.02 13.70 -20.14
CA SER A 60 -9.62 13.53 -20.54
C SER A 60 -9.23 12.07 -20.65
N VAL A 61 -9.66 11.22 -19.71
CA VAL A 61 -9.46 9.76 -19.81
C VAL A 61 -10.21 9.22 -21.02
N ALA A 62 -11.49 9.56 -21.20
CA ALA A 62 -12.31 9.06 -22.31
C ALA A 62 -11.75 9.44 -23.70
N ALA A 63 -11.11 10.62 -23.81
CA ALA A 63 -10.50 11.11 -25.05
C ALA A 63 -9.21 10.36 -25.44
N ARG A 64 -8.61 9.57 -24.53
CA ARG A 64 -7.41 8.79 -24.85
C ARG A 64 -7.71 7.70 -25.88
N ALA A 65 -6.68 7.37 -26.67
CA ALA A 65 -6.72 6.18 -27.51
C ALA A 65 -6.97 4.93 -26.63
N PRO A 66 -7.82 4.00 -27.07
CA PRO A 66 -8.01 2.75 -26.37
C PRO A 66 -6.75 1.88 -26.47
N GLY A 67 -6.50 1.11 -25.40
CA GLY A 67 -5.33 0.26 -25.27
C GLY A 67 -4.17 0.96 -24.56
N ILE A 68 -3.26 0.15 -24.04
CA ILE A 68 -1.97 0.59 -23.50
C ILE A 68 -0.88 -0.34 -24.03
N ASP A 69 0.31 0.21 -24.21
CA ASP A 69 1.48 -0.59 -24.53
C ASP A 69 2.12 -1.13 -23.23
N GLN A 70 2.06 -2.44 -23.05
CA GLN A 70 2.80 -3.15 -22.00
C GLN A 70 3.83 -4.14 -22.58
N SER A 71 4.17 -4.00 -23.87
CA SER A 71 5.27 -4.76 -24.47
C SER A 71 6.59 -4.40 -23.79
N ASP A 72 7.47 -5.39 -23.66
CA ASP A 72 8.79 -5.26 -23.04
C ASP A 72 8.78 -4.65 -21.63
N LEU A 73 7.64 -4.72 -20.93
CA LEU A 73 7.49 -4.19 -19.57
C LEU A 73 8.42 -4.90 -18.60
N LEU A 74 8.64 -6.21 -18.79
CA LEU A 74 9.49 -7.04 -17.95
C LEU A 74 10.74 -7.49 -18.71
N THR A 75 11.90 -7.34 -18.08
CA THR A 75 13.15 -7.99 -18.51
C THR A 75 13.74 -8.78 -17.36
N ASP A 76 14.73 -9.62 -17.67
CA ASP A 76 15.46 -10.36 -16.65
C ASP A 76 16.23 -9.43 -15.72
N ILE A 77 16.43 -9.90 -14.49
CA ILE A 77 17.20 -9.17 -13.49
C ILE A 77 18.69 -9.19 -13.86
N PRO A 78 19.40 -8.05 -13.81
CA PRO A 78 20.83 -8.00 -14.09
C PRO A 78 21.67 -8.82 -13.10
N GLU A 79 22.82 -9.32 -13.54
CA GLU A 79 23.74 -10.15 -12.73
C GLU A 79 24.30 -9.36 -11.54
N GLU A 80 24.43 -8.05 -11.68
CA GLU A 80 24.85 -7.12 -10.64
C GLU A 80 23.96 -7.19 -9.39
N LEU A 81 22.70 -7.64 -9.52
CA LEU A 81 21.77 -7.83 -8.40
C LEU A 81 21.80 -9.24 -7.80
N ALA A 82 22.62 -10.16 -8.30
CA ALA A 82 22.63 -11.55 -7.85
C ALA A 82 22.87 -11.67 -6.33
N GLY A 83 23.82 -10.89 -5.79
CA GLY A 83 24.10 -10.85 -4.35
C GLY A 83 22.92 -10.35 -3.52
N HIS A 84 22.26 -9.27 -3.96
CA HIS A 84 21.08 -8.71 -3.30
C HIS A 84 19.91 -9.71 -3.31
N VAL A 85 19.67 -10.37 -4.44
CA VAL A 85 18.64 -11.42 -4.59
C VAL A 85 18.93 -12.60 -3.67
N GLN A 86 20.18 -13.03 -3.56
CA GLN A 86 20.56 -14.13 -2.68
C GLN A 86 20.30 -13.78 -1.21
N GLN A 87 20.64 -12.55 -0.79
CA GLN A 87 20.36 -12.08 0.56
C GLN A 87 18.85 -12.05 0.87
N LEU A 88 18.02 -11.56 -0.06
CA LEU A 88 16.57 -11.60 0.09
C LEU A 88 16.02 -13.02 0.19
N LYS A 89 16.47 -13.93 -0.68
CA LYS A 89 16.04 -15.34 -0.67
C LYS A 89 16.42 -16.07 0.63
N ALA A 90 17.54 -15.72 1.24
CA ALA A 90 17.99 -16.28 2.50
C ALA A 90 17.20 -15.74 3.72
N HIS A 91 16.53 -14.60 3.57
CA HIS A 91 15.80 -13.98 4.67
C HIS A 91 14.45 -14.67 4.92
N SER A 92 14.12 -14.96 6.18
CA SER A 92 12.91 -15.73 6.56
C SER A 92 11.60 -15.07 6.11
N SER A 93 11.54 -13.75 6.10
CA SER A 93 10.37 -12.99 5.63
C SER A 93 10.10 -13.12 4.12
N PHE A 94 11.05 -13.64 3.34
CA PHE A 94 10.85 -13.93 1.92
C PHE A 94 10.20 -15.30 1.67
N ALA A 95 10.21 -16.20 2.64
CA ALA A 95 9.67 -17.56 2.48
C ALA A 95 8.23 -17.61 1.92
N PRO A 96 7.28 -16.75 2.35
CA PRO A 96 5.94 -16.73 1.77
C PRO A 96 5.92 -16.38 0.28
N PHE A 97 6.77 -15.44 -0.15
CA PHE A 97 6.87 -15.05 -1.56
C PHE A 97 7.45 -16.17 -2.42
N SER A 98 8.46 -16.88 -1.90
CA SER A 98 9.02 -18.07 -2.57
C SER A 98 7.96 -19.17 -2.73
N ALA A 99 7.21 -19.47 -1.66
CA ALA A 99 6.16 -20.49 -1.67
C ALA A 99 5.00 -20.15 -2.63
N GLU A 100 4.73 -18.86 -2.83
CA GLU A 100 3.72 -18.36 -3.75
C GLU A 100 4.21 -18.23 -5.20
N GLY A 101 5.48 -18.57 -5.50
CA GLY A 101 6.03 -18.53 -6.86
C GLY A 101 6.42 -17.13 -7.35
N TRP A 102 6.69 -16.19 -6.45
CA TRP A 102 7.20 -14.87 -6.83
C TRP A 102 8.64 -14.98 -7.35
N SER A 103 8.93 -14.24 -8.41
CA SER A 103 10.24 -14.16 -9.07
C SER A 103 10.75 -12.72 -9.09
N PHE A 104 12.04 -12.54 -9.39
CA PHE A 104 12.66 -11.22 -9.51
C PHE A 104 12.76 -10.83 -10.99
N LYS A 105 12.33 -9.61 -11.34
CA LYS A 105 12.40 -9.04 -12.69
C LYS A 105 12.78 -7.57 -12.64
N MET A 106 13.22 -7.02 -13.77
CA MET A 106 13.20 -5.57 -13.99
C MET A 106 11.85 -5.20 -14.62
N ALA A 107 11.21 -4.15 -14.14
CA ALA A 107 9.95 -3.64 -14.69
C ALA A 107 10.06 -2.17 -15.09
N ASP A 108 9.46 -1.81 -16.22
CA ASP A 108 9.20 -0.42 -16.60
C ASP A 108 7.90 0.08 -15.95
N LEU A 109 8.03 0.84 -14.87
CA LEU A 109 6.92 1.41 -14.10
C LEU A 109 6.02 2.34 -14.91
N SER A 110 6.51 2.94 -16.00
CA SER A 110 5.69 3.83 -16.83
C SER A 110 4.58 3.08 -17.57
N LYS A 111 4.75 1.76 -17.75
CA LYS A 111 3.80 0.87 -18.42
C LYS A 111 2.92 0.08 -17.45
N VAL A 112 3.15 0.16 -16.14
CA VAL A 112 2.40 -0.61 -15.14
C VAL A 112 1.08 0.08 -14.80
N CYS A 113 -0.01 -0.70 -14.72
CA CYS A 113 -1.31 -0.20 -14.32
C CYS A 113 -1.42 0.04 -12.81
N ALA A 114 -2.14 1.09 -12.43
CA ALA A 114 -2.51 1.39 -11.06
C ALA A 114 -3.87 0.76 -10.69
N LEU A 115 -4.00 0.37 -9.42
CA LEU A 115 -5.24 -0.13 -8.82
C LEU A 115 -5.69 0.77 -7.65
N GLN A 116 -4.75 1.40 -6.94
CA GLN A 116 -5.09 2.29 -5.83
C GLN A 116 -5.64 3.62 -6.38
N PRO A 117 -6.82 4.09 -5.97
CA PRO A 117 -7.32 5.38 -6.44
C PRO A 117 -6.47 6.55 -5.93
N ILE A 118 -5.81 6.38 -4.77
CA ILE A 118 -5.12 7.45 -4.04
C ILE A 118 -3.79 6.95 -3.50
N VAL A 119 -2.74 7.76 -3.63
CA VAL A 119 -1.40 7.50 -3.09
C VAL A 119 -0.90 8.72 -2.32
N PHE A 120 -0.50 8.55 -1.06
CA PHE A 120 0.08 9.63 -0.25
C PHE A 120 1.50 9.97 -0.74
N TRP A 121 1.84 11.25 -0.86
CA TRP A 121 3.04 11.66 -1.62
C TRP A 121 4.14 12.34 -0.79
N ASP A 122 3.84 12.80 0.41
CA ASP A 122 4.77 13.51 1.32
C ASP A 122 6.13 12.82 1.56
N HIS A 123 6.20 11.48 1.57
CA HIS A 123 7.46 10.74 1.77
C HIS A 123 8.01 10.06 0.51
N ALA A 124 7.39 10.27 -0.65
CA ALA A 124 7.87 9.65 -1.88
C ALA A 124 9.14 10.34 -2.39
N ALA A 125 9.25 11.66 -2.22
CA ALA A 125 10.44 12.44 -2.57
C ALA A 125 11.63 12.13 -1.65
N GLU A 126 11.41 12.03 -0.33
CA GLU A 126 12.47 11.73 0.65
C GLU A 126 13.08 10.34 0.45
N ARG A 127 12.26 9.32 0.16
CA ARG A 127 12.75 7.96 -0.11
C ARG A 127 13.43 7.83 -1.47
N ALA A 128 13.08 8.67 -2.44
CA ALA A 128 13.74 8.76 -3.74
C ALA A 128 14.94 9.74 -3.74
N GLN A 129 15.25 10.39 -2.61
CA GLN A 129 16.42 11.29 -2.51
C GLN A 129 17.73 10.52 -2.71
N ALA A 130 17.79 9.28 -2.23
CA ALA A 130 18.92 8.37 -2.43
C ALA A 130 19.05 7.83 -3.88
N ALA A 131 17.97 7.88 -4.68
CA ALA A 131 17.93 7.31 -6.03
C ALA A 131 18.68 8.13 -7.10
N LEU A 132 19.35 9.22 -6.72
CA LEU A 132 20.06 10.12 -7.66
C LEU A 132 21.21 9.45 -8.41
N ALA A 133 21.65 8.27 -7.99
CA ALA A 133 22.74 7.55 -8.65
C ALA A 133 22.29 6.71 -9.86
N GLU A 134 20.98 6.48 -10.10
CA GLU A 134 20.44 5.49 -11.08
C GLU A 134 21.11 4.10 -11.03
N GLU A 135 21.89 3.83 -10.00
CA GLU A 135 22.63 2.60 -9.83
C GLU A 135 21.66 1.50 -9.42
N VAL A 136 21.70 0.39 -10.15
CA VAL A 136 20.71 -0.69 -10.03
C VAL A 136 20.62 -1.26 -8.60
N LEU A 137 21.74 -1.31 -7.88
CA LEU A 137 21.78 -1.72 -6.47
C LEU A 137 21.04 -0.75 -5.55
N THR A 138 21.17 0.56 -5.79
CA THR A 138 20.43 1.59 -5.04
C THR A 138 18.92 1.45 -5.31
N LEU A 139 18.53 1.19 -6.56
CA LEU A 139 17.13 0.93 -6.90
C LEU A 139 16.61 -0.35 -6.23
N ALA A 140 17.43 -1.40 -6.15
CA ALA A 140 17.09 -2.64 -5.44
C ALA A 140 16.91 -2.41 -3.94
N ALA A 141 17.77 -1.62 -3.29
CA ALA A 141 17.61 -1.28 -1.88
C ALA A 141 16.29 -0.53 -1.59
N ILE A 142 15.81 0.28 -2.54
CA ILE A 142 14.53 1.00 -2.41
C ILE A 142 13.34 0.06 -2.68
N THR A 143 13.35 -0.65 -3.80
CA THR A 143 12.19 -1.38 -4.32
C THR A 143 12.06 -2.80 -3.76
N LEU A 144 13.19 -3.41 -3.43
CA LEU A 144 13.34 -4.75 -2.86
C LEU A 144 14.17 -4.71 -1.56
N PRO A 145 13.78 -3.92 -0.54
CA PRO A 145 14.61 -3.72 0.65
C PRO A 145 14.84 -5.02 1.42
N ILE A 146 16.07 -5.27 1.85
CA ILE A 146 16.35 -6.37 2.78
C ILE A 146 15.70 -6.02 4.12
N PRO A 147 14.76 -6.84 4.62
CA PRO A 147 14.00 -6.46 5.80
C PRO A 147 14.87 -6.39 7.05
N GLU A 148 14.78 -5.30 7.79
CA GLU A 148 15.43 -5.13 9.08
C GLU A 148 14.46 -5.48 10.22
N ASN A 149 15.00 -5.90 11.36
CA ASN A 149 14.21 -6.08 12.57
C ASN A 149 13.82 -4.70 13.11
N VAL A 150 12.52 -4.38 13.04
CA VAL A 150 11.98 -3.13 13.57
C VAL A 150 11.59 -3.32 15.03
N GLU A 151 12.18 -2.53 15.92
CA GLU A 151 11.66 -2.39 17.29
C GLU A 151 10.32 -1.64 17.27
N LEU A 152 9.28 -2.28 17.81
CA LEU A 152 7.95 -1.68 17.89
C LEU A 152 7.75 -1.07 19.28
N PRO A 153 7.28 0.19 19.37
CA PRO A 153 6.95 0.81 20.63
C PRO A 153 5.71 0.11 21.23
N LEU A 154 5.95 -0.86 22.11
CA LEU A 154 4.93 -1.61 22.82
C LEU A 154 4.53 -0.84 24.08
N GLN A 155 3.24 -0.48 24.19
CA GLN A 155 2.69 0.14 25.39
C GLN A 155 1.66 -0.79 26.03
N PHE A 156 1.83 -1.10 27.32
CA PHE A 156 0.86 -1.87 28.10
C PHE A 156 0.10 -0.96 29.05
N ASP A 157 -1.22 -0.98 28.92
CA ASP A 157 -2.13 -0.38 29.87
C ASP A 157 -2.58 -1.44 30.89
N GLN A 158 -2.05 -1.33 32.11
CA GLN A 158 -2.36 -2.24 33.21
C GLN A 158 -3.80 -2.12 33.72
N ILE A 159 -4.43 -0.94 33.61
CA ILE A 159 -5.79 -0.71 34.10
C ILE A 159 -6.79 -1.44 33.19
N HIS A 160 -6.54 -1.40 31.89
CA HIS A 160 -7.41 -2.00 30.88
C HIS A 160 -6.95 -3.38 30.39
N ASN A 161 -5.87 -3.94 30.97
CA ASN A 161 -5.23 -5.18 30.53
C ASN A 161 -5.03 -5.25 29.02
N THR A 162 -4.50 -4.17 28.44
CA THR A 162 -4.48 -3.97 26.99
C THR A 162 -3.09 -3.57 26.50
N TRP A 163 -2.60 -4.25 25.46
CA TRP A 163 -1.48 -3.79 24.66
C TRP A 163 -1.98 -2.91 23.52
N ILE A 164 -1.36 -1.73 23.38
CA ILE A 164 -1.60 -0.82 22.26
C ILE A 164 -0.30 -0.67 21.47
N ILE A 165 -0.38 -0.97 20.18
CA ILE A 165 0.75 -0.83 19.25
C ILE A 165 0.28 0.03 18.09
N ALA A 166 0.86 1.21 17.96
CA ALA A 166 0.55 2.13 16.88
C ALA A 166 1.75 2.27 15.95
N SER A 167 1.50 2.22 14.64
CA SER A 167 2.50 2.48 13.62
C SER A 167 1.93 3.30 12.48
N ARG A 168 2.77 4.19 11.93
CA ARG A 168 2.52 4.85 10.65
C ARG A 168 2.73 3.90 9.47
N ASN A 169 3.33 2.73 9.69
CA ASN A 169 3.51 1.72 8.67
C ASN A 169 2.23 0.87 8.53
N PRO A 170 1.53 0.91 7.38
CA PRO A 170 0.29 0.15 7.18
C PRO A 170 0.50 -1.37 7.22
N ASN A 171 1.75 -1.84 7.09
CA ASN A 171 2.12 -3.25 7.14
C ASN A 171 2.31 -3.80 8.56
N LEU A 172 2.01 -3.02 9.60
CA LEU A 172 1.86 -3.53 10.96
C LEU A 172 0.75 -4.59 11.00
N LYS A 173 1.06 -5.82 11.40
CA LYS A 173 0.07 -6.92 11.44
C LYS A 173 0.32 -7.85 12.62
N LEU A 174 -0.75 -8.52 13.05
CA LEU A 174 -0.64 -9.78 13.79
C LEU A 174 -0.15 -10.85 12.79
N VAL A 175 0.97 -11.47 13.10
CA VAL A 175 1.62 -12.47 12.22
C VAL A 175 1.56 -13.89 12.80
N GLY A 176 1.03 -14.05 14.01
CA GLY A 176 0.81 -15.34 14.62
C GLY A 176 0.33 -15.21 16.06
N ASN A 177 0.25 -16.35 16.73
CA ASN A 177 -0.01 -16.46 18.15
C ASN A 177 0.99 -17.43 18.79
N PHE A 178 1.14 -17.34 20.10
CA PHE A 178 1.96 -18.27 20.87
C PHE A 178 1.20 -18.72 22.12
N ALA A 179 1.58 -19.90 22.61
CA ALA A 179 1.14 -20.44 23.88
C ALA A 179 2.31 -21.28 24.42
N SER A 180 2.89 -20.87 25.55
CA SER A 180 4.10 -21.47 26.12
C SER A 180 4.19 -21.24 27.62
N PRO A 181 4.80 -22.16 28.40
CA PRO A 181 5.19 -21.86 29.78
C PRO A 181 6.16 -20.68 29.84
N VAL A 182 5.91 -19.73 30.76
CA VAL A 182 6.76 -18.55 31.02
C VAL A 182 6.80 -18.30 32.53
N GLY A 183 7.98 -18.42 33.14
CA GLY A 183 8.18 -18.08 34.57
C GLY A 183 7.28 -18.85 35.55
N GLY A 184 6.93 -20.10 35.26
CA GLY A 184 6.01 -20.91 36.09
C GLY A 184 4.51 -20.69 35.82
N HIS A 185 4.17 -19.78 34.91
CA HIS A 185 2.81 -19.55 34.41
C HIS A 185 2.66 -20.06 32.98
N PHE A 186 1.42 -20.13 32.50
CA PHE A 186 1.14 -20.35 31.08
C PHE A 186 0.95 -19.01 30.38
N GLY A 187 1.90 -18.64 29.52
CA GLY A 187 1.79 -17.45 28.68
C GLY A 187 1.10 -17.78 27.37
N CYS A 188 0.21 -16.91 26.91
CA CYS A 188 -0.31 -16.93 25.56
C CYS A 188 -0.49 -15.51 25.03
N GLY A 189 -0.46 -15.35 23.71
CA GLY A 189 -0.57 -14.02 23.11
C GLY A 189 -0.38 -14.04 21.60
N PHE A 190 -0.14 -12.86 21.04
CA PHE A 190 0.04 -12.66 19.60
C PHE A 190 1.45 -12.20 19.25
N LEU A 191 1.92 -12.61 18.08
CA LEU A 191 3.13 -12.11 17.47
C LEU A 191 2.77 -10.93 16.57
N VAL A 192 3.48 -9.82 16.72
CA VAL A 192 3.26 -8.59 15.94
C VAL A 192 4.52 -8.27 15.16
N ALA A 193 4.37 -7.96 13.87
CA ALA A 193 5.47 -7.51 13.04
C ALA A 193 5.01 -6.46 12.04
N VAL A 194 5.96 -5.67 11.56
CA VAL A 194 5.79 -4.89 10.34
C VAL A 194 6.29 -5.75 9.19
N GLN A 195 5.36 -6.21 8.35
CA GLN A 195 5.75 -7.03 7.19
C GLN A 195 6.58 -6.18 6.22
N PRO A 196 7.61 -6.76 5.58
CA PRO A 196 8.31 -6.07 4.53
C PRO A 196 7.35 -5.78 3.37
N SER A 197 7.58 -4.64 2.74
CA SER A 197 6.86 -4.27 1.52
C SER A 197 7.86 -4.24 0.39
N PHE A 198 7.49 -4.86 -0.72
CA PHE A 198 8.26 -4.92 -1.95
C PHE A 198 7.46 -4.25 -3.06
N VAL A 199 8.12 -3.65 -4.04
CA VAL A 199 7.43 -3.27 -5.28
C VAL A 199 7.05 -4.57 -5.98
N GLN A 200 5.74 -4.78 -6.15
CA GLN A 200 5.17 -6.02 -6.66
C GLN A 200 4.36 -5.73 -7.92
N VAL A 201 4.74 -6.36 -9.02
CA VAL A 201 4.01 -6.33 -10.28
C VAL A 201 3.36 -7.70 -10.49
N ALA A 202 2.07 -7.71 -10.79
CA ALA A 202 1.33 -8.92 -11.11
C ALA A 202 0.89 -8.91 -12.57
N SER A 203 1.01 -10.04 -13.26
CA SER A 203 0.27 -10.27 -14.50
C SER A 203 -1.07 -10.91 -14.17
N TYR A 204 -2.17 -10.30 -14.59
CA TYR A 204 -3.51 -10.82 -14.39
C TYR A 204 -4.44 -10.40 -15.53
N ARG A 205 -5.12 -11.37 -16.15
CA ARG A 205 -6.07 -11.15 -17.25
C ARG A 205 -5.52 -10.20 -18.33
N ASN A 206 -4.29 -10.46 -18.79
CA ASN A 206 -3.58 -9.67 -19.80
C ASN A 206 -3.31 -8.21 -19.41
N ARG A 207 -3.14 -7.94 -18.11
CA ARG A 207 -2.71 -6.66 -17.57
C ARG A 207 -1.57 -6.85 -16.59
N TYR A 208 -0.54 -6.01 -16.70
CA TYR A 208 0.46 -5.85 -15.65
C TYR A 208 0.03 -4.74 -14.70
N VAL A 209 -0.21 -5.09 -13.44
CA VAL A 209 -0.74 -4.18 -12.41
C VAL A 209 0.22 -4.09 -11.22
N LEU A 210 0.26 -2.94 -10.57
CA LEU A 210 1.03 -2.76 -9.33
C LEU A 210 0.20 -3.27 -8.14
N ARG A 211 0.67 -4.34 -7.48
CA ARG A 211 0.01 -4.93 -6.31
C ARG A 211 0.45 -4.25 -5.00
N ASP A 212 1.72 -3.88 -4.90
CA ASP A 212 2.31 -3.19 -3.75
C ASP A 212 3.48 -2.29 -4.20
N GLY A 213 3.81 -1.30 -3.38
CA GLY A 213 4.95 -0.41 -3.59
C GLY A 213 4.62 0.96 -4.21
N TYR A 214 3.35 1.36 -4.24
CA TYR A 214 2.87 2.63 -4.85
C TYR A 214 3.70 3.85 -4.48
N HIS A 215 3.97 4.07 -3.19
CA HIS A 215 4.76 5.23 -2.73
C HIS A 215 6.16 5.27 -3.35
N ARG A 216 6.82 4.11 -3.49
CA ARG A 216 8.17 4.02 -4.07
C ARG A 216 8.14 4.14 -5.57
N ALA A 217 7.20 3.44 -6.22
CA ALA A 217 7.06 3.46 -7.66
C ALA A 217 6.77 4.88 -8.16
N LEU A 218 5.82 5.56 -7.53
CA LEU A 218 5.51 6.94 -7.88
C LEU A 218 6.72 7.84 -7.58
N GLY A 219 7.40 7.66 -6.42
CA GLY A 219 8.61 8.40 -6.02
C GLY A 219 9.71 8.40 -7.08
N LEU A 220 9.94 7.22 -7.65
CA LEU A 220 10.92 6.98 -8.71
C LEU A 220 10.45 7.59 -10.04
N LEU A 221 9.17 7.42 -10.41
CA LEU A 221 8.59 8.03 -11.62
C LEU A 221 8.67 9.55 -11.62
N ALA A 222 8.44 10.21 -10.47
CA ALA A 222 8.58 11.66 -10.35
C ALA A 222 10.02 12.14 -10.57
N LYS A 223 11.01 11.27 -10.35
CA LYS A 223 12.42 11.50 -10.69
C LYS A 223 12.80 10.97 -12.07
N LYS A 224 11.81 10.57 -12.89
CA LYS A 224 11.97 10.01 -14.24
C LYS A 224 12.70 8.65 -14.27
N VAL A 225 12.82 7.98 -13.12
CA VAL A 225 13.33 6.60 -13.05
C VAL A 225 12.17 5.66 -13.32
N THR A 226 12.19 4.99 -14.47
CA THR A 226 11.10 4.11 -14.90
C THR A 226 11.44 2.63 -14.74
N LYS A 227 12.70 2.23 -14.94
CA LYS A 227 13.13 0.83 -14.89
C LYS A 227 13.67 0.48 -13.51
N VAL A 228 13.02 -0.45 -12.83
CA VAL A 228 13.36 -0.82 -11.44
C VAL A 228 13.24 -2.33 -11.22
N PRO A 229 13.98 -2.92 -10.27
CA PRO A 229 13.77 -4.31 -9.91
C PRO A 229 12.48 -4.47 -9.09
N VAL A 230 11.74 -5.55 -9.33
CA VAL A 230 10.44 -5.83 -8.71
C VAL A 230 10.31 -7.31 -8.39
N LEU A 231 9.37 -7.63 -7.50
CA LEU A 231 8.81 -8.97 -7.44
C LEU A 231 7.70 -9.11 -8.48
N PHE A 232 7.77 -10.18 -9.25
CA PHE A 232 6.82 -10.49 -10.30
C PHE A 232 6.16 -11.85 -10.06
N ARG A 233 4.85 -11.91 -10.26
CA ARG A 233 4.07 -13.15 -10.27
C ARG A 233 2.98 -13.07 -11.34
N GLU A 234 2.77 -14.18 -12.03
CA GLU A 234 1.61 -14.38 -12.88
C GLU A 234 0.46 -15.01 -12.08
N PHE A 235 -0.73 -14.45 -12.24
CA PHE A 235 -1.94 -14.89 -11.56
C PHE A 235 -2.92 -15.47 -12.58
N GLY A 236 -3.43 -16.66 -12.30
CA GLY A 236 -4.48 -17.29 -13.09
C GLY A 236 -5.80 -16.52 -13.03
N PRO A 237 -6.75 -16.79 -13.93
CA PRO A 237 -8.03 -16.05 -14.03
C PRO A 237 -8.89 -16.04 -12.75
N PHE A 238 -8.70 -17.06 -11.91
CA PHE A 238 -9.42 -17.28 -10.65
C PHE A 238 -8.53 -17.07 -9.42
N ASP A 239 -7.25 -16.77 -9.60
CA ASP A 239 -6.36 -16.54 -8.48
C ASP A 239 -6.73 -15.21 -7.81
N PRO A 240 -6.84 -15.17 -6.48
CA PRO A 240 -7.07 -13.92 -5.79
C PRO A 240 -5.82 -13.06 -5.89
N LEU A 241 -5.92 -11.90 -6.56
CA LEU A 241 -4.85 -10.89 -6.60
C LEU A 241 -4.46 -10.37 -5.19
N GLY A 242 -5.32 -10.60 -4.20
CA GLY A 242 -5.14 -10.09 -2.83
C GLY A 242 -5.30 -8.58 -2.74
N ILE A 243 -6.12 -8.00 -3.61
CA ILE A 243 -6.49 -6.58 -3.62
C ILE A 243 -7.47 -6.34 -2.45
N GLY A 244 -7.16 -5.37 -1.59
CA GLY A 244 -8.01 -4.99 -0.45
C GLY A 244 -9.19 -4.08 -0.86
N PRO A 245 -10.10 -3.76 0.09
CA PRO A 245 -11.16 -2.79 -0.15
C PRO A 245 -10.59 -1.39 -0.46
N GLY A 246 -11.37 -0.57 -1.18
CA GLY A 246 -11.01 0.82 -1.50
C GLY A 246 -10.11 0.97 -2.73
N MET A 247 -10.04 -0.06 -3.57
CA MET A 247 -9.31 -0.05 -4.84
C MET A 247 -10.25 0.35 -5.98
N LEU A 248 -9.69 0.77 -7.10
CA LEU A 248 -10.46 1.09 -8.30
C LEU A 248 -11.26 -0.15 -8.75
N PRO A 249 -12.49 0.04 -9.27
CA PRO A 249 -13.30 -1.06 -9.77
C PRO A 249 -12.61 -1.77 -10.93
N ASP A 250 -12.83 -3.08 -11.08
CA ASP A 250 -12.28 -3.91 -12.17
C ASP A 250 -12.45 -3.28 -13.55
N ALA A 251 -13.62 -2.69 -13.82
CA ALA A 251 -13.91 -2.03 -15.09
C ALA A 251 -12.95 -0.85 -15.40
N ALA A 252 -12.38 -0.20 -14.39
CA ALA A 252 -11.44 0.90 -14.59
C ALA A 252 -10.07 0.40 -15.08
N TRP A 253 -9.50 -0.62 -14.41
CA TRP A 253 -8.12 -1.07 -14.67
C TRP A 253 -8.01 -2.28 -15.61
N LEU A 254 -9.10 -3.03 -15.81
CA LEU A 254 -9.22 -4.02 -16.90
C LEU A 254 -9.80 -3.41 -18.18
N GLY A 255 -10.32 -2.18 -18.11
CA GLY A 255 -10.92 -1.48 -19.24
C GLY A 255 -9.94 -1.17 -20.39
N GLU A 256 -10.46 -0.47 -21.39
CA GLU A 256 -9.66 -0.04 -22.56
C GLU A 256 -8.64 1.05 -22.22
N ARG A 257 -8.90 1.85 -21.17
CA ARG A 257 -8.10 3.03 -20.83
C ARG A 257 -7.73 2.96 -19.35
N PRO A 258 -6.97 1.94 -18.92
CA PRO A 258 -6.62 1.78 -17.52
C PRO A 258 -5.69 2.90 -17.05
N PRO A 259 -5.70 3.24 -15.75
CA PRO A 259 -4.72 4.17 -15.21
C PRO A 259 -3.35 3.53 -15.18
N LEU A 260 -2.33 4.26 -15.60
CA LEU A 260 -0.93 3.93 -15.43
C LEU A 260 -0.37 4.58 -14.16
N LEU A 261 0.72 4.06 -13.62
CA LEU A 261 1.39 4.69 -12.48
C LEU A 261 1.85 6.12 -12.79
N ALA A 262 2.17 6.43 -14.05
CA ALA A 262 2.52 7.78 -14.47
C ALA A 262 1.33 8.77 -14.38
N ASP A 263 0.09 8.28 -14.39
CA ASP A 263 -1.10 9.14 -14.38
C ASP A 263 -1.31 9.90 -13.06
N TYR A 264 -0.76 9.40 -11.95
CA TYR A 264 -0.74 10.17 -10.70
C TYR A 264 0.08 11.46 -10.82
N LEU A 265 0.97 11.58 -11.81
CA LEU A 265 1.78 12.79 -12.06
C LEU A 265 1.16 13.73 -13.09
N SER A 266 0.00 13.36 -13.68
CA SER A 266 -0.70 14.17 -14.67
C SER A 266 -1.90 14.88 -14.05
N ASP A 267 -1.89 16.21 -14.05
CA ASP A 267 -3.00 17.03 -13.53
C ASP A 267 -4.27 16.99 -14.39
N ASP A 268 -4.18 16.45 -15.61
CA ASP A 268 -5.33 16.29 -16.53
C ASP A 268 -6.28 15.19 -16.08
N VAL A 269 -5.78 14.19 -15.33
CA VAL A 269 -6.53 12.99 -14.95
C VAL A 269 -6.43 12.67 -13.46
N SER A 270 -5.52 13.35 -12.75
CA SER A 270 -5.35 13.22 -11.31
C SER A 270 -5.34 14.58 -10.63
N ALA A 271 -5.48 14.58 -9.31
CA ALA A 271 -5.46 15.78 -8.49
C ALA A 271 -4.60 15.60 -7.25
N GLU A 272 -3.91 16.68 -6.87
CA GLU A 272 -3.38 16.80 -5.52
C GLU A 272 -4.53 17.07 -4.55
N VAL A 273 -4.57 16.29 -3.47
CA VAL A 273 -5.60 16.35 -2.44
C VAL A 273 -4.98 16.26 -1.06
N GLN A 274 -5.69 16.76 -0.05
CA GLN A 274 -5.30 16.62 1.36
C GLN A 274 -6.23 15.61 2.03
N LEU A 275 -5.68 14.53 2.56
CA LEU A 275 -6.49 13.44 3.12
C LEU A 275 -6.05 13.07 4.53
N PRO A 276 -6.95 12.61 5.41
CA PRO A 276 -6.60 12.18 6.76
C PRO A 276 -5.50 11.10 6.73
N ALA A 277 -4.47 11.30 7.55
CA ALA A 277 -3.42 10.33 7.74
C ALA A 277 -3.97 9.10 8.49
N SER A 278 -3.99 7.94 7.85
CA SER A 278 -4.28 6.69 8.57
C SER A 278 -3.05 6.22 9.33
N GLN A 279 -3.17 6.03 10.64
CA GLN A 279 -2.25 5.20 11.42
C GLN A 279 -2.89 3.83 11.65
N LYS A 280 -2.08 2.78 11.62
CA LYS A 280 -2.56 1.45 11.98
C LYS A 280 -2.31 1.21 13.45
N MET A 281 -3.35 0.81 14.15
CA MET A 281 -3.29 0.44 15.55
C MET A 281 -3.70 -1.02 15.71
N LEU A 282 -2.91 -1.78 16.47
CA LEU A 282 -3.29 -3.09 16.98
C LEU A 282 -3.60 -2.95 18.46
N VAL A 283 -4.74 -3.50 18.86
CA VAL A 283 -5.21 -3.53 20.25
C VAL A 283 -5.37 -4.99 20.64
N ILE A 284 -4.63 -5.44 21.66
CA ILE A 284 -4.72 -6.80 22.19
C ILE A 284 -5.18 -6.68 23.64
N GLN A 285 -6.40 -7.11 23.92
CA GLN A 285 -7.03 -6.98 25.23
C GLN A 285 -7.27 -8.34 25.88
N GLY A 286 -6.88 -8.48 27.14
CA GLY A 286 -7.28 -9.58 28.01
C GLY A 286 -8.59 -9.25 28.73
N LEU A 287 -9.56 -10.16 28.70
CA LEU A 287 -10.83 -10.04 29.41
C LEU A 287 -11.05 -11.27 30.29
N GLU A 288 -11.28 -11.05 31.58
CA GLU A 288 -11.74 -12.08 32.48
C GLU A 288 -13.27 -12.11 32.47
N MET A 289 -13.84 -13.26 32.11
CA MET A 289 -15.29 -13.45 32.06
C MET A 289 -15.67 -14.69 32.85
N ASN A 290 -16.71 -14.57 33.67
CA ASN A 290 -17.36 -15.70 34.31
C ASN A 290 -18.58 -16.10 33.48
N PRO A 291 -18.56 -17.26 32.79
CA PRO A 291 -19.63 -17.63 31.85
C PRO A 291 -20.95 -18.04 32.53
N LEU A 292 -21.01 -18.09 33.86
CA LEU A 292 -22.18 -18.49 34.65
C LEU A 292 -22.68 -17.39 35.61
N GLY A 293 -22.36 -16.12 35.32
CA GLY A 293 -22.89 -14.95 36.03
C GLY A 293 -23.60 -13.98 35.08
#